data_AF-I3TFK5-F1
#
_entry.id   AF-I3TFK5-F1
#
_cell.length_a   1.000
_cell.length_b   1.000
_cell.length_c   1.000
_cell.angle_alpha   90.00
_cell.angle_beta   90.00
_cell.angle_gamma   90.00
#
_symmetry.space_group_name_H-M   'P 1'
#
loop_
_entity.id
_entity.type
_entity.pdbx_description
1 polymer ?
#
loop_
_entity_poly.entity_id
_entity_poly.type
_entity_poly.pdbx_seq_one_letter_code
_entity_poly.pdbx_strand_id
1 'polypeptide(L)'
;MRRCTVSSEYREELVSEAKGLVVRALSDYLASCCRALVSAVEITGQKKVTISLRGLYKRFTPTPGFDKLNHAVEYLLECVPGEELRALLRVVEIGASGKEYYIVVDSAILREVCRSLAGGNL
;
A
#
# COMPACT_ATOMS: atom_id res chain seq x y z
N MET A 1 21.78 0.99 1.82
CA MET A 1 20.88 -0.18 1.94
C MET A 1 20.79 -0.55 3.41
N ARG A 2 19.63 -0.37 4.06
CA ARG A 2 19.39 -0.98 5.38
C ARG A 2 19.25 -2.49 5.15
N ARG A 3 19.92 -3.31 5.96
CA ARG A 3 19.79 -4.77 5.91
C ARG A 3 18.66 -5.18 6.86
N CYS A 4 17.76 -6.03 6.39
CA CYS A 4 16.82 -6.76 7.23
C CYS A 4 17.60 -7.49 8.34
N THR A 5 17.29 -7.21 9.61
CA THR A 5 18.06 -7.67 10.78
C THR A 5 17.56 -8.99 11.39
N VAL A 6 16.59 -9.65 10.76
CA VAL A 6 15.94 -10.88 11.27
C VAL A 6 16.54 -12.14 10.63
N SER A 7 16.54 -13.26 11.37
CA SER A 7 16.98 -14.58 10.89
C SER A 7 16.20 -15.02 9.63
N SER A 8 16.83 -15.80 8.74
CA SER A 8 16.30 -16.01 7.37
C SER A 8 14.93 -16.67 7.31
N GLU A 9 14.66 -17.62 8.21
CA GLU A 9 13.40 -18.38 8.25
C GLU A 9 12.23 -17.53 8.79
N TYR A 10 12.43 -16.85 9.92
CA TYR A 10 11.46 -15.89 10.48
C TYR A 10 11.22 -14.68 9.57
N ARG A 11 12.22 -14.33 8.74
CA ARG A 11 12.11 -13.23 7.78
C ARG A 11 11.11 -13.53 6.69
N GLU A 12 11.06 -14.74 6.14
CA GLU A 12 10.16 -15.05 5.03
C GLU A 12 8.69 -15.01 5.46
N GLU A 13 8.38 -15.57 6.63
CA GLU A 13 7.03 -15.54 7.21
C GLU A 13 6.58 -14.11 7.50
N LEU A 14 7.41 -13.31 8.18
CA LEU A 14 7.09 -11.92 8.51
C LEU A 14 6.99 -11.04 7.26
N VAL A 15 7.81 -11.27 6.23
CA VAL A 15 7.68 -10.57 4.94
C VAL A 15 6.34 -10.92 4.29
N SER A 16 5.97 -12.20 4.26
CA SER A 16 4.70 -12.64 3.69
C SER A 16 3.50 -12.03 4.43
N GLU A 17 3.54 -12.06 5.77
CA GLU A 17 2.53 -11.46 6.63
C GLU A 17 2.40 -9.95 6.38
N ALA A 18 3.53 -9.22 6.40
CA ALA A 18 3.54 -7.78 6.15
C ALA A 18 2.99 -7.43 4.75
N LYS A 19 3.38 -8.20 3.72
CA LYS A 19 2.85 -8.04 2.35
C LYS A 19 1.34 -8.19 2.35
N GLY A 20 0.81 -9.25 2.98
CA GLY A 20 -0.61 -9.52 3.08
C GLY A 20 -1.39 -8.39 3.78
N LEU A 21 -0.85 -7.87 4.89
CA LEU A 21 -1.46 -6.79 5.65
C LEU A 21 -1.53 -5.48 4.86
N VAL A 22 -0.43 -5.08 4.23
CA VAL A 22 -0.35 -3.82 3.48
C VAL A 22 -1.21 -3.89 2.21
N VAL A 23 -1.14 -5.00 1.45
CA VAL A 23 -1.96 -5.21 0.26
C VAL A 23 -3.44 -5.19 0.62
N ARG A 24 -3.85 -5.92 1.66
CA ARG A 24 -5.26 -5.94 2.09
C ARG A 24 -5.75 -4.55 2.51
N ALA A 25 -4.99 -3.85 3.37
CA ALA A 25 -5.39 -2.52 3.82
C ALA A 25 -5.53 -1.52 2.66
N LEU A 26 -4.63 -1.60 1.67
CA LEU A 26 -4.70 -0.80 0.45
C LEU A 26 -5.90 -1.18 -0.44
N SER A 27 -6.12 -2.47 -0.68
CA SER A 27 -7.25 -2.97 -1.48
C SER A 27 -8.59 -2.56 -0.86
N ASP A 28 -8.76 -2.71 0.46
CA ASP A 28 -9.98 -2.35 1.17
C ASP A 28 -10.22 -0.83 1.15
N TYR A 29 -9.15 -0.04 1.28
CA TYR A 29 -9.23 1.41 1.13
C TYR A 29 -9.72 1.78 -0.27
N LEU A 30 -9.08 1.25 -1.31
CA LEU A 30 -9.44 1.52 -2.70
C LEU A 30 -10.87 1.08 -3.00
N ALA A 31 -11.29 -0.11 -2.55
CA ALA A 31 -12.66 -0.58 -2.72
C ALA A 31 -13.70 0.41 -2.16
N SER A 32 -13.37 1.10 -1.06
CA SER A 32 -14.26 2.10 -0.45
C SER A 32 -14.15 3.51 -1.03
N CYS A 33 -13.02 3.87 -1.62
CA CYS A 33 -12.71 5.24 -2.04
C CYS A 33 -12.60 5.42 -3.55
N CYS A 34 -12.65 4.34 -4.34
CA CYS A 34 -12.38 4.36 -5.78
C CYS A 34 -13.21 5.39 -6.55
N ARG A 35 -14.53 5.47 -6.30
CA ARG A 35 -15.39 6.47 -6.95
C ARG A 35 -14.89 7.90 -6.70
N ALA A 36 -14.63 8.24 -5.43
CA ALA A 36 -14.19 9.58 -5.06
C ALA A 36 -12.81 9.92 -5.62
N LEU A 37 -11.86 8.98 -5.54
CA LEU A 37 -10.50 9.18 -6.04
C LEU A 37 -10.48 9.35 -7.57
N VAL A 38 -11.21 8.51 -8.30
CA VAL A 38 -11.29 8.62 -9.77
C VAL A 38 -11.96 9.94 -10.19
N SER A 39 -13.07 10.33 -9.56
CA SER A 39 -13.71 11.61 -9.85
C SER A 39 -12.80 12.80 -9.55
N ALA A 40 -12.03 12.76 -8.44
CA ALA A 40 -11.07 13.82 -8.13
C ALA A 40 -9.96 13.92 -9.19
N VAL A 41 -9.45 12.78 -9.67
CA VAL A 41 -8.47 12.72 -10.76
C VAL A 41 -9.03 13.31 -12.06
N GLU A 42 -10.28 13.00 -12.40
CA GLU A 42 -10.94 13.52 -13.61
C GLU A 42 -11.15 15.02 -13.56
N ILE A 43 -11.60 15.55 -12.42
CA ILE A 43 -11.83 16.99 -12.23
C ILE A 43 -10.52 17.78 -12.26
N THR A 44 -9.47 17.26 -11.61
CA THR A 44 -8.22 17.99 -11.42
C THR A 44 -7.19 17.76 -12.53
N GLY A 45 -7.37 16.73 -13.37
CA GLY A 45 -6.38 16.32 -14.36
C GLY A 45 -5.07 15.81 -13.77
N GLN A 46 -5.06 15.44 -12.48
CA GLN A 46 -3.86 14.96 -11.80
C GLN A 46 -3.38 13.63 -12.37
N LYS A 47 -2.10 13.57 -12.76
CA LYS A 47 -1.47 12.35 -13.26
C LYS A 47 -1.12 11.36 -12.14
N LYS A 48 -0.95 11.85 -10.92
CA LYS A 48 -0.55 11.08 -9.75
C LYS A 48 -1.45 11.41 -8.57
N VAL A 49 -1.76 10.40 -7.76
CA VAL A 49 -2.54 10.52 -6.53
C VAL A 49 -1.68 10.09 -5.35
N THR A 50 -1.58 10.94 -4.34
CA THR A 50 -0.90 10.62 -3.08
C THR A 50 -1.92 10.11 -2.07
N ILE A 51 -1.72 8.90 -1.57
CA ILE A 51 -2.55 8.29 -0.53
C ILE A 51 -1.71 8.21 0.74
N SER A 52 -2.15 8.91 1.79
CA SER A 52 -1.54 8.80 3.11
C SER A 52 -1.84 7.44 3.72
N LEU A 53 -0.84 6.81 4.35
CA LEU A 53 -1.04 5.54 5.07
C LEU A 53 -2.05 5.65 6.20
N ARG A 54 -2.19 6.83 6.81
CA ARG A 54 -3.22 7.08 7.82
C ARG A 54 -4.63 6.80 7.30
N GLY A 55 -4.87 6.97 6.00
CA GLY A 55 -6.13 6.61 5.35
C GLY A 55 -6.40 5.10 5.38
N LEU A 56 -5.36 4.28 5.47
CA LEU A 56 -5.42 2.83 5.48
C LEU A 56 -5.64 2.25 6.89
N TYR A 57 -5.35 3.01 7.95
CA TYR A 57 -5.43 2.51 9.33
C TYR A 57 -6.80 1.97 9.73
N LYS A 58 -7.88 2.56 9.19
CA LYS A 58 -9.25 2.07 9.45
C LYS A 58 -9.52 0.69 8.86
N ARG A 59 -8.67 0.22 7.95
CA ARG A 59 -8.77 -1.06 7.23
C ARG A 59 -7.68 -2.05 7.64
N PHE A 60 -6.83 -1.67 8.59
CA PHE A 60 -5.76 -2.51 9.09
C PHE A 60 -6.26 -3.36 10.25
N THR A 61 -5.96 -4.66 10.21
CA THR A 61 -6.17 -5.59 11.33
C THR A 61 -4.81 -5.93 11.91
N PRO A 62 -4.52 -5.54 13.17
CA PRO A 62 -3.27 -5.90 13.83
C PRO A 62 -3.07 -7.40 13.94
N THR A 63 -1.82 -7.83 13.93
CA THR A 63 -1.41 -9.23 14.12
C THR A 63 -0.27 -9.30 15.14
N PRO A 64 0.07 -10.50 15.65
CA PRO A 64 1.22 -10.65 16.54
C PRO A 64 2.55 -10.17 15.92
N GLY A 65 2.72 -10.30 14.60
CA GLY A 65 3.90 -9.82 13.89
C GLY A 65 3.91 -8.30 13.69
N PHE A 66 2.74 -7.67 13.56
CA PHE A 66 2.60 -6.24 13.29
C PHE A 66 1.39 -5.63 14.01
N ASP A 67 1.66 -4.92 15.11
CA ASP A 67 0.64 -4.19 15.89
C ASP A 67 0.16 -2.90 15.18
N LYS A 68 0.97 -2.35 14.26
CA LYS A 68 0.68 -1.14 13.49
C LYS A 68 1.03 -1.30 12.01
N LEU A 69 0.22 -0.70 11.15
CA LEU A 69 0.47 -0.70 9.70
C LEU A 69 1.83 -0.07 9.33
N ASN A 70 2.24 0.99 10.03
CA ASN A 70 3.55 1.60 9.78
C ASN A 70 4.70 0.63 10.04
N HIS A 71 4.60 -0.23 11.06
CA HIS A 71 5.64 -1.22 11.33
C HIS A 71 5.71 -2.25 10.19
N ALA A 72 4.57 -2.67 9.64
CA ALA A 72 4.54 -3.55 8.47
C ALA A 72 5.18 -2.89 7.24
N VAL A 73 4.88 -1.62 6.97
CA VAL A 73 5.50 -0.88 5.85
C VAL A 73 6.99 -0.66 6.06
N GLU A 74 7.41 -0.26 7.27
CA GLU A 74 8.82 -0.11 7.63
C GLU A 74 9.58 -1.41 7.42
N TYR A 75 9.02 -2.52 7.89
CA TYR A 75 9.61 -3.83 7.73
C TYR A 75 9.76 -4.21 6.25
N LEU A 76 8.75 -3.96 5.41
CA LEU A 76 8.86 -4.19 3.97
C LEU A 76 9.92 -3.30 3.32
N LEU A 77 10.01 -2.02 3.68
CA LEU A 77 11.02 -1.10 3.16
C LEU A 77 12.45 -1.52 3.52
N GLU A 78 12.62 -2.23 4.65
CA GLU A 78 13.92 -2.74 5.10
C GLU A 78 14.27 -4.12 4.53
N CYS A 79 13.25 -4.95 4.28
CA CYS A 79 13.43 -6.37 3.95
C CYS A 79 13.15 -6.73 2.48
N VAL A 80 12.49 -5.86 1.73
CA VAL A 80 12.09 -6.07 0.33
C VAL A 80 12.74 -5.01 -0.57
N PRO A 81 13.34 -5.39 -1.72
CA PRO A 81 13.83 -4.42 -2.71
C PRO A 81 12.73 -3.44 -3.13
N GLY A 82 13.08 -2.15 -3.22
CA GLY A 82 12.09 -1.09 -3.50
C GLY A 82 11.30 -1.29 -4.80
N GLU A 83 11.91 -1.82 -5.86
CA GLU A 83 11.21 -2.14 -7.10
C GLU A 83 10.19 -3.27 -6.94
N GLU A 84 10.53 -4.32 -6.18
CA GLU A 84 9.61 -5.42 -5.90
C GLU A 84 8.41 -4.93 -5.09
N LEU A 85 8.65 -4.08 -4.08
CA LEU A 85 7.58 -3.52 -3.26
C LEU A 85 6.67 -2.58 -4.06
N ARG A 86 7.25 -1.75 -4.95
CA ARG A 86 6.48 -0.90 -5.88
C ARG A 86 5.62 -1.73 -6.83
N ALA A 87 6.19 -2.80 -7.39
CA ALA A 87 5.48 -3.71 -8.29
C ALA A 87 4.33 -4.43 -7.56
N LEU A 88 4.57 -4.94 -6.35
CA LEU A 88 3.57 -5.60 -5.51
C LEU A 88 2.37 -4.70 -5.24
N LEU A 89 2.61 -3.44 -4.84
CA LEU A 89 1.56 -2.50 -4.48
C LEU A 89 0.97 -1.77 -5.70
N ARG A 90 1.56 -1.95 -6.90
CA ARG A 90 1.23 -1.21 -8.12
C ARG A 90 1.32 0.31 -7.93
N VAL A 91 2.37 0.77 -7.26
CA VAL A 91 2.59 2.19 -6.93
C VAL A 91 3.87 2.71 -7.58
N VAL A 92 3.90 4.02 -7.89
CA VAL A 92 5.10 4.66 -8.44
C VAL A 92 6.09 5.04 -7.35
N GLU A 93 5.63 5.31 -6.14
CA GLU A 93 6.49 5.75 -5.04
C GLU A 93 5.90 5.33 -3.69
N ILE A 94 6.80 5.06 -2.74
CA ILE A 94 6.50 4.95 -1.32
C ILE A 94 7.46 5.92 -0.64
N GLY A 95 6.88 6.94 -0.01
CA GLY A 95 7.64 8.03 0.60
C GLY A 95 7.29 8.20 2.07
N ALA A 96 8.10 9.01 2.74
CA ALA A 96 7.88 9.42 4.13
C ALA A 96 7.86 10.95 4.22
N SER A 97 6.94 11.49 4.99
CA SER A 97 6.86 12.91 5.35
C SER A 97 6.75 13.02 6.86
N GLY A 98 7.87 13.30 7.52
CA GLY A 98 7.95 13.27 8.99
C GLY A 98 7.78 11.85 9.52
N LYS A 99 6.70 11.59 10.27
CA LYS A 99 6.37 10.27 10.86
C LYS A 99 5.30 9.51 10.06
N GLU A 100 4.87 10.04 8.93
CA GLU A 100 3.78 9.50 8.12
C GLU A 100 4.34 8.97 6.79
N TYR A 101 3.94 7.76 6.42
CA TYR A 101 4.22 7.22 5.10
C TYR A 101 3.09 7.58 4.13
N TYR A 102 3.43 7.65 2.86
CA TYR A 102 2.47 7.80 1.78
C TYR A 102 2.87 6.92 0.61
N ILE A 103 1.87 6.54 -0.18
CA ILE A 103 2.06 5.89 -1.46
C ILE A 103 1.59 6.83 -2.57
N VAL A 104 2.29 6.81 -3.69
CA VAL A 104 1.92 7.58 -4.88
C VAL A 104 1.52 6.59 -5.96
N VAL A 105 0.33 6.78 -6.53
CA VAL A 105 -0.24 5.91 -7.56
C VAL A 105 -0.41 6.72 -8.84
N ASP A 106 -0.07 6.13 -9.98
CA ASP A 106 -0.41 6.73 -11.27
C ASP A 106 -1.93 6.69 -11.48
N SER A 107 -2.49 7.79 -11.98
CA SER A 107 -3.93 7.91 -12.26
C SER A 107 -4.47 6.82 -13.19
N ALA A 108 -3.68 6.38 -14.18
CA ALA A 108 -4.05 5.30 -15.09
C ALA A 108 -4.12 3.95 -14.36
N ILE A 109 -3.14 3.68 -13.49
CA ILE A 109 -3.13 2.47 -12.65
C ILE A 109 -4.29 2.50 -11.67
N LEU A 110 -4.53 3.63 -11.02
CA LEU A 110 -5.66 3.81 -10.09
C LEU A 110 -7.00 3.50 -10.79
N ARG A 111 -7.21 4.02 -12.01
CA ARG A 111 -8.41 3.72 -12.81
C ARG A 111 -8.53 2.25 -13.15
N GLU A 112 -7.43 1.61 -13.51
CA GLU A 112 -7.41 0.17 -13.80
C GLU A 112 -7.79 -0.65 -12.57
N VAL A 113 -7.12 -0.42 -11.43
CA VAL A 113 -7.41 -1.11 -10.17
C VAL A 113 -8.86 -0.90 -9.75
N CYS A 114 -9.36 0.34 -9.83
CA CYS A 114 -10.73 0.65 -9.47
C CYS A 114 -11.77 -0.02 -10.39
N ARG A 115 -11.47 -0.18 -11.69
CA ARG A 115 -12.34 -0.95 -12.61
C ARG A 115 -12.35 -2.43 -12.27
N SER A 116 -11.20 -3.02 -11.96
CA SER A 116 -11.11 -4.43 -11.58
C SER A 116 -11.87 -4.72 -10.28
N LEU A 117 -11.86 -3.80 -9.32
CA LEU A 117 -12.63 -3.92 -8.08
C LEU A 117 -14.14 -3.76 -8.29
N ALA A 118 -14.56 -2.93 -9.24
CA ALA A 118 -15.99 -2.75 -9.57
C ALA A 118 -16.58 -3.93 -10.36
N GLY A 119 -15.77 -4.64 -11.15
CA GLY A 119 -16.18 -5.82 -11.92
C GLY A 119 -16.41 -7.09 -11.10
N GLY A 120 -16.22 -7.05 -9.77
CA GLY A 120 -16.45 -8.17 -8.86
C GLY A 120 -17.89 -8.34 -8.38
N ASN A 121 -18.82 -7.47 -8.80
CA ASN A 121 -20.26 -7.60 -8.57
C ASN A 121 -21.02 -6.82 -9.66
N LEU A 122 -21.26 -7.46 -10.80
CA LEU A 122 -22.44 -7.27 -11.66
C LEU A 122 -22.79 -8.61 -12.29
#